data_AF-A0A7W7ZRJ7-F1
#
_entry.id   AF-A0A7W7ZRJ7-F1
#
_cell.length_a   1.000
_cell.length_b   1.000
_cell.length_c   1.000
_cell.angle_alpha   90.00
_cell.angle_beta   90.00
_cell.angle_gamma   90.00
#
_symmetry.space_group_name_H-M   'P 1'
#
loop_
_entity.id
_entity.type
_entity.pdbx_description
1 polymer ?
#
loop_
_entity_poly.entity_id
_entity_poly.type
_entity_poly.pdbx_seq_one_letter_code
_entity_poly.pdbx_strand_id
1 'polypeptide(L)'
;MPVPKPEEVEELLSDLKDAHRKLAELESRWESFFTHPEGNVVFVPVQNLKPRIIEFLEKRPDLGFNLASIATALDANENSVGPYLSDLAKEGKIERRERGLYGALRPKHSDGITDEDIPF
;
A
#
# COMPACT_ATOMS: atom_id res chain seq x y z
N MET A 1 30.89 21.67 -30.01
CA MET A 1 30.74 20.64 -28.97
C MET A 1 31.78 19.55 -29.27
N PRO A 2 32.59 19.12 -28.30
CA PRO A 2 33.55 18.04 -28.52
C PRO A 2 32.78 16.75 -28.86
N VAL A 3 33.21 16.09 -29.93
CA VAL A 3 32.66 14.79 -30.33
C VAL A 3 33.29 13.73 -29.43
N PRO A 4 32.50 12.93 -28.70
CA PRO A 4 33.03 11.89 -27.82
C PRO A 4 33.86 10.88 -28.63
N LYS A 5 34.93 10.38 -28.03
CA LYS A 5 35.80 9.41 -28.71
C LYS A 5 35.07 8.07 -28.86
N PRO A 6 35.33 7.29 -29.92
CA PRO A 6 34.67 6.00 -30.14
C PRO A 6 34.78 5.05 -28.94
N GLU A 7 35.93 5.07 -28.26
CA GLU A 7 36.23 4.25 -27.07
C GLU A 7 35.29 4.58 -25.89
N GLU A 8 35.03 5.87 -25.65
CA GLU A 8 34.11 6.34 -24.59
C GLU A 8 32.66 5.93 -24.90
N VAL A 9 32.28 5.89 -26.18
CA VAL A 9 30.95 5.46 -26.61
C VAL A 9 30.76 3.95 -26.43
N GLU A 10 31.80 3.15 -26.70
CA GLU A 10 31.77 1.70 -26.50
C GLU A 10 31.68 1.31 -25.03
N GLU A 11 32.42 2.01 -24.16
CA GLU A 11 32.36 1.81 -22.71
C GLU A 11 30.95 2.12 -22.17
N LEU A 12 30.38 3.27 -22.56
CA LEU A 12 29.02 3.66 -22.17
C LEU A 12 27.96 2.66 -22.69
N LEU A 13 28.15 2.09 -23.88
CA LEU A 13 27.27 1.05 -24.40
C LEU A 13 27.38 -0.27 -23.63
N SER A 14 28.57 -0.60 -23.15
CA SER A 14 28.79 -1.78 -22.29
C SER A 14 28.10 -1.60 -20.95
N ASP A 15 28.31 -0.45 -20.30
CA ASP A 15 27.68 -0.12 -19.02
C ASP A 15 26.16 -0.10 -19.11
N LEU A 16 25.61 0.42 -20.20
CA LEU A 16 24.16 0.44 -20.44
C LEU A 16 23.61 -0.99 -20.58
N LYS A 17 24.32 -1.88 -21.28
CA LYS A 17 23.92 -3.28 -21.42
C LYS A 17 23.95 -4.02 -20.08
N ASP A 18 24.98 -3.77 -19.26
CA ASP A 18 25.09 -4.37 -17.93
C ASP A 18 24.02 -3.85 -16.97
N ALA A 19 23.70 -2.55 -17.04
CA ALA A 19 22.61 -1.96 -16.28
C ALA A 19 21.25 -2.56 -16.68
N HIS A 20 20.99 -2.73 -17.98
CA HIS A 20 19.79 -3.40 -18.49
C HIS A 20 19.70 -4.86 -18.03
N ARG A 21 20.82 -5.58 -18.02
CA ARG A 21 20.86 -6.97 -17.54
C ARG A 21 20.54 -7.06 -16.05
N LYS A 22 21.08 -6.16 -15.24
CA LYS A 22 20.79 -6.07 -13.80
C LYS A 22 19.34 -5.70 -13.53
N LEU A 23 18.76 -4.80 -14.32
CA LEU A 23 17.34 -4.47 -14.25
C LEU A 23 16.47 -5.69 -14.55
N ALA A 24 16.75 -6.42 -15.64
CA ALA A 24 16.02 -7.64 -15.97
C ALA A 24 16.13 -8.73 -14.88
N GLU A 25 17.30 -8.85 -14.24
CA GLU A 25 17.48 -9.79 -13.11
C GLU A 25 16.70 -9.36 -11.87
N LEU A 26 16.65 -8.06 -11.57
CA LEU A 26 15.85 -7.51 -10.48
C LEU A 26 14.35 -7.65 -10.76
N GLU A 27 13.91 -7.39 -11.99
CA GLU A 27 12.54 -7.60 -12.45
C GLU A 27 12.16 -9.08 -12.35
N SER A 28 13.00 -10.00 -12.82
CA SER A 28 12.74 -11.44 -12.70
C SER A 28 12.73 -11.91 -11.24
N ARG A 29 13.63 -11.39 -10.40
CA ARG A 29 13.60 -11.67 -8.95
C ARG A 29 12.33 -11.12 -8.32
N TRP A 30 11.89 -9.92 -8.69
CA TRP A 30 10.63 -9.34 -8.22
C TRP A 30 9.43 -10.17 -8.69
N GLU A 31 9.36 -10.52 -9.96
CA GLU A 31 8.33 -11.41 -10.52
C GLU A 31 8.29 -12.73 -9.75
N SER A 32 9.45 -13.32 -9.42
CA SER A 32 9.53 -14.55 -8.63
C SER A 32 9.01 -14.41 -7.19
N PHE A 33 9.06 -13.20 -6.60
CA PHE A 33 8.42 -12.93 -5.31
C PHE A 33 6.89 -12.86 -5.42
N PHE A 34 6.36 -12.45 -6.58
CA PHE A 34 4.93 -12.28 -6.80
C PHE A 34 4.25 -13.49 -7.47
N THR A 35 5.00 -14.38 -8.12
CA THR A 35 4.50 -15.67 -8.60
C THR A 35 4.61 -16.74 -7.50
N HIS A 36 3.70 -16.68 -6.52
CA HIS A 36 3.21 -17.92 -5.92
C HIS A 36 2.21 -18.56 -6.89
N PRO A 37 2.09 -19.91 -6.95
CA PRO A 37 1.34 -20.61 -8.00
C PRO A 37 -0.20 -20.54 -7.87
N GLU A 38 -0.74 -19.50 -7.24
CA GLU A 38 -2.18 -19.30 -7.07
C GLU A 38 -2.56 -17.93 -7.67
N GLY A 39 -2.82 -17.92 -8.99
CA GLY A 39 -3.79 -17.01 -9.63
C GLY A 39 -3.36 -15.57 -9.92
N ASN A 40 -3.15 -15.27 -11.21
CA ASN A 40 -3.33 -13.96 -11.87
C ASN A 40 -3.21 -12.69 -11.01
N VAL A 41 -2.01 -12.10 -10.99
CA VAL A 41 -1.79 -10.75 -10.45
C VAL A 41 -1.98 -9.74 -11.59
N VAL A 42 -3.14 -9.08 -11.63
CA VAL A 42 -3.29 -7.84 -12.41
C VAL A 42 -2.51 -6.76 -11.67
N PHE A 43 -1.48 -6.23 -12.33
CA PHE A 43 -0.61 -5.19 -11.77
C PHE A 43 -1.36 -3.85 -11.73
N VAL A 44 -1.95 -3.51 -10.58
CA VAL A 44 -2.44 -2.15 -10.33
C VAL A 44 -1.28 -1.33 -9.77
N PRO A 45 -0.92 -0.17 -10.35
CA PRO A 45 0.19 0.63 -9.87
C PRO A 45 -0.01 0.99 -8.39
N VAL A 46 0.91 0.49 -7.55
CA VAL A 46 0.96 0.58 -6.08
C VAL A 46 1.01 2.03 -5.55
N GLN A 47 1.15 3.01 -6.44
CA GLN A 47 1.47 4.40 -6.09
C GLN A 47 0.36 5.19 -5.37
N ASN A 48 -0.83 4.63 -5.14
CA ASN A 48 -1.92 5.32 -4.43
C ASN A 48 -2.74 4.42 -3.47
N LEU A 49 -2.17 3.32 -2.97
CA LEU A 49 -2.93 2.40 -2.12
C LEU A 49 -3.34 2.99 -0.76
N LYS A 50 -2.44 3.68 -0.05
CA LYS A 50 -2.76 4.31 1.25
C LYS A 50 -3.98 5.25 1.19
N PRO A 51 -4.04 6.27 0.30
CA PRO A 51 -5.20 7.15 0.23
C PRO A 51 -6.48 6.43 -0.20
N ARG A 52 -6.40 5.44 -1.10
CA ARG A 52 -7.57 4.65 -1.53
C ARG A 52 -8.14 3.77 -0.40
N ILE A 53 -7.28 3.19 0.44
CA ILE A 53 -7.70 2.45 1.63
C ILE A 53 -8.48 3.36 2.58
N ILE A 54 -7.95 4.56 2.87
CA ILE A 54 -8.61 5.53 3.74
C ILE A 54 -9.97 5.91 3.16
N GLU A 55 -10.02 6.33 1.89
CA GLU A 55 -11.26 6.72 1.21
C GLU A 55 -12.31 5.60 1.22
N PHE A 56 -11.87 4.35 0.99
CA PHE A 56 -12.76 3.18 1.03
C PHE A 56 -13.40 2.98 2.42
N LEU A 57 -12.59 3.10 3.49
CA LEU A 57 -13.08 2.94 4.85
C LEU A 57 -13.94 4.13 5.29
N GLU A 58 -13.60 5.36 4.89
CA GLU A 58 -14.37 6.57 5.18
C GLU A 58 -15.75 6.58 4.52
N LYS A 59 -15.91 5.93 3.35
CA LYS A 59 -17.23 5.76 2.73
C LYS A 59 -18.18 4.92 3.58
N ARG A 60 -17.66 4.10 4.51
CA ARG A 60 -18.44 3.16 5.33
C ARG A 60 -17.88 3.11 6.76
N PRO A 61 -17.94 4.22 7.51
CA PRO A 61 -17.26 4.34 8.80
C PRO A 61 -17.83 3.40 9.86
N ASP A 62 -19.08 2.97 9.72
CA ASP A 62 -19.73 2.07 10.67
C ASP A 62 -19.27 0.61 10.52
N LEU A 63 -18.76 0.25 9.33
CA LEU A 63 -18.41 -1.13 8.99
C LEU A 63 -16.91 -1.40 9.23
N GLY A 64 -16.63 -2.65 9.61
CA GLY A 64 -15.27 -3.18 9.68
C GLY A 64 -15.05 -4.15 8.51
N PHE A 65 -13.90 -4.07 7.86
CA PHE A 65 -13.56 -4.90 6.71
C PHE A 65 -12.34 -5.76 7.04
N ASN A 66 -12.38 -7.03 6.65
CA ASN A 66 -11.18 -7.87 6.72
C ASN A 66 -10.24 -7.53 5.55
N LEU A 67 -8.99 -7.98 5.67
CA LEU A 67 -7.94 -7.70 4.70
C LEU A 67 -8.34 -8.15 3.28
N ALA A 68 -8.90 -9.35 3.13
CA ALA A 68 -9.39 -9.91 1.87
C ALA A 68 -10.46 -9.03 1.19
N SER A 69 -11.40 -8.49 1.97
CA SER A 69 -12.48 -7.63 1.46
C SER A 69 -11.94 -6.29 0.97
N ILE A 70 -10.96 -5.72 1.68
CA ILE A 70 -10.31 -4.46 1.29
C ILE A 70 -9.47 -4.69 0.02
N ALA A 71 -8.71 -5.78 -0.03
CA ALA A 71 -7.92 -6.15 -1.21
C ALA A 71 -8.82 -6.32 -2.45
N THR A 72 -9.91 -7.07 -2.32
CA THR A 72 -10.91 -7.26 -3.38
C THR A 72 -11.55 -5.94 -3.81
N ALA A 73 -11.95 -5.09 -2.86
CA ALA A 73 -12.59 -3.81 -3.17
C ALA A 73 -11.66 -2.81 -3.87
N LEU A 74 -10.35 -2.93 -3.65
CA LEU A 74 -9.34 -2.06 -4.24
C LEU A 74 -8.73 -2.63 -5.52
N ASP A 75 -9.14 -3.83 -5.93
CA ASP A 75 -8.54 -4.61 -7.01
C ASP A 75 -7.02 -4.78 -6.79
N ALA A 76 -6.65 -5.17 -5.57
CA ALA A 76 -5.26 -5.26 -5.14
C ALA A 76 -4.98 -6.59 -4.43
N ASN A 77 -3.70 -6.96 -4.35
CA ASN A 77 -3.27 -8.17 -3.66
C ASN A 77 -3.24 -7.95 -2.14
N GLU A 78 -3.75 -8.92 -1.38
CA GLU A 78 -3.67 -8.99 0.08
C GLU A 78 -2.25 -8.73 0.63
N ASN A 79 -1.23 -9.31 -0.02
CA ASN A 79 0.18 -9.15 0.35
C ASN A 79 0.68 -7.72 0.16
N SER A 80 0.09 -6.98 -0.78
CA SER A 80 0.40 -5.58 -1.01
C SER A 80 -0.36 -4.68 -0.03
N VAL A 81 -1.60 -5.03 0.33
CA VAL A 81 -2.48 -4.20 1.18
C VAL A 81 -2.15 -4.34 2.67
N GLY A 82 -1.75 -5.53 3.12
CA GLY A 82 -1.48 -5.82 4.54
C GLY A 82 -0.46 -4.90 5.23
N PRO A 83 0.70 -4.62 4.61
CA PRO A 83 1.66 -3.66 5.14
C PRO A 83 1.06 -2.25 5.28
N TYR A 84 0.33 -1.77 4.27
CA TYR A 84 -0.29 -0.45 4.31
C TYR A 84 -1.39 -0.32 5.37
N LEU A 85 -2.21 -1.35 5.57
CA LEU A 85 -3.21 -1.37 6.65
C LEU A 85 -2.54 -1.30 8.03
N SER A 86 -1.44 -2.04 8.20
CA SER A 86 -0.67 -2.05 9.45
C SER A 86 -0.02 -0.68 9.72
N ASP A 87 0.56 -0.05 8.70
CA ASP A 87 1.12 1.29 8.79
C ASP A 87 0.04 2.34 9.12
N LEU A 88 -1.09 2.33 8.40
CA LEU A 88 -2.18 3.29 8.61
C LEU A 88 -2.79 3.16 10.01
N ALA A 89 -2.88 1.94 10.56
CA ALA A 89 -3.33 1.72 11.93
C ALA A 89 -2.33 2.25 12.96
N LYS A 90 -1.02 2.06 12.74
CA LYS A 90 0.05 2.63 13.59
C LYS A 90 0.10 4.16 13.51
N GLU A 91 -0.11 4.72 12.32
CA GLU A 91 -0.22 6.16 12.07
C GLU A 91 -1.49 6.76 12.68
N GLY A 92 -2.43 5.94 13.16
CA GLY A 92 -3.69 6.39 13.73
C GLY A 92 -4.64 7.00 12.70
N LYS A 93 -4.51 6.65 11.41
CA LYS A 93 -5.39 7.09 10.32
C LYS A 93 -6.61 6.19 10.12
N ILE A 94 -6.50 4.94 10.57
CA ILE A 94 -7.57 3.94 10.57
C ILE A 94 -7.55 3.21 11.91
N GLU A 95 -8.64 2.53 12.23
CA GLU A 95 -8.77 1.75 13.46
C GLU A 95 -8.68 0.24 13.14
N ARG A 96 -7.88 -0.48 13.92
CA ARG A 96 -7.92 -1.95 13.93
C ARG A 96 -8.96 -2.39 14.96
N ARG A 97 -10.04 -3.00 14.49
CA ARG A 97 -11.15 -3.52 15.29
C ARG A 97 -10.93 -4.97 15.68
N GLU A 98 -11.84 -5.50 16.49
CA GLU A 98 -11.83 -6.90 16.90
C GLU A 98 -11.81 -7.85 15.70
N ARG A 99 -11.23 -9.04 15.91
CA ARG A 99 -11.17 -10.13 14.92
C ARG A 99 -10.39 -9.80 13.63
N GLY A 100 -9.47 -8.84 13.69
CA GLY A 100 -8.61 -8.49 12.54
C GLY A 100 -9.31 -7.67 11.47
N LEU A 101 -10.39 -6.97 11.84
CA LEU A 101 -11.08 -6.04 10.97
C LEU A 101 -10.43 -4.65 11.02
N TYR A 102 -10.53 -3.90 9.93
CA TYR A 102 -10.09 -2.52 9.81
C TYR A 102 -11.29 -1.62 9.51
N GLY A 103 -11.34 -0.46 10.15
CA GLY A 103 -12.41 0.52 9.95
C GLY A 103 -11.86 1.95 9.94
N ALA A 104 -12.67 2.90 9.49
CA ALA A 104 -12.34 4.31 9.67
C ALA A 104 -12.29 4.66 11.15
N LEU A 105 -11.56 5.73 11.48
CA LEU A 105 -11.58 6.30 12.83
C LEU A 105 -13.00 6.70 13.16
N ARG A 106 -13.58 6.12 14.22
CA ARG A 106 -14.81 6.67 14.78
C ARG A 106 -14.48 8.06 15.32
N PRO A 107 -15.34 9.07 15.08
CA PRO A 107 -15.26 10.28 15.87
C PRO A 107 -15.37 9.82 17.33
N LYS A 108 -14.37 10.14 18.15
CA LYS A 108 -14.50 9.99 19.59
C LYS A 108 -15.74 10.80 19.94
N HIS A 109 -16.83 10.13 20.31
CA HIS A 109 -17.81 10.75 21.16
C HIS A 109 -16.98 11.20 22.35
N SER A 110 -16.69 12.51 22.43
CA SER A 110 -16.47 13.15 23.71
C SER A 110 -17.65 12.70 24.54
N ASP A 111 -17.42 11.77 25.45
CA ASP A 111 -18.39 11.39 26.46
C ASP A 111 -18.98 12.70 26.97
N GLY A 112 -20.28 12.87 26.72
CA GLY A 112 -21.01 13.99 27.26
C GLY A 112 -20.81 13.91 28.76
N ILE A 113 -20.05 14.87 29.29
CA ILE A 113 -20.22 15.28 30.67
C ILE A 113 -21.66 15.76 30.70
N THR A 114 -22.56 14.90 31.16
CA THR A 114 -23.93 15.28 31.50
C THR A 114 -23.82 16.38 32.54
N ASP A 115 -24.50 17.48 32.27
CA ASP A 115 -24.66 18.68 33.11
C ASP A 115 -25.53 18.36 34.36
N GLU A 116 -25.30 17.21 35.00
CA GLU A 116 -26.04 16.70 36.17
C GLU A 116 -25.15 16.48 37.40
N ASP A 117 -23.89 16.93 37.40
CA ASP A 117 -23.06 17.04 38.61
C ASP A 117 -23.10 18.48 39.17
N ILE A 118 -24.30 19.06 39.29
CA ILE A 118 -24.55 20.25 40.12
C ILE A 118 -24.99 19.76 41.51
N PRO A 119 -24.13 19.76 42.53
CA PRO A 119 -24.61 19.62 43.90
C PRO A 119 -25.31 20.93 44.32
N PHE A 120 -26.55 20.81 44.79
CA PHE A 120 -27.24 21.84 45.58
C PHE A 120 -26.53 22.06 46.92
#